data_AF-A0A2V4V9E9-F1
#
_entry.id   AF-A0A2V4V9E9-F1
#
_cell.length_a   1.000
_cell.length_b   1.000
_cell.length_c   1.000
_cell.angle_alpha   90.00
_cell.angle_beta   90.00
_cell.angle_gamma   90.00
#
_symmetry.space_group_name_H-M   'P 1'
#
loop_
_entity.id
_entity.type
_entity.pdbx_description
1 polymer ?
#
loop_
_entity_poly.entity_id
_entity_poly.type
_entity_poly.pdbx_seq_one_letter_code
_entity_poly.pdbx_strand_id
1 'polypeptide(L)'
;MTKQLILPRLPILFATGLLSTGLLLSGCSNDVDTEETVHKVEVADSHSATDDEKAADSEEVADSNKEATQQKSLVTNPTEAGTPEDTVKKALDSLYYGDVKQAAGYYEVDMANFEEELAKTQSAFQQTVEGVTITDTQYNDDKTRATITGELMLKGQSEPAPLTYELQEIDGQWKILG
;
A
#
# COMPACT_ATOMS: atom_id res chain seq x y z
N MET A 1 -55.07 8.80 23.72
CA MET A 1 -55.51 7.49 23.22
C MET A 1 -55.50 7.53 21.69
N THR A 2 -54.49 6.94 21.05
CA THR A 2 -54.49 6.39 19.66
C THR A 2 -53.09 5.82 19.37
N LYS A 3 -52.87 4.55 19.73
CA LYS A 3 -52.69 3.39 18.84
C LYS A 3 -51.39 3.41 18.01
N GLN A 4 -50.37 2.76 18.57
CA GLN A 4 -49.17 2.30 17.87
C GLN A 4 -49.55 1.20 16.85
N LEU A 5 -49.08 1.32 15.60
CA LEU A 5 -49.14 0.22 14.64
C LEU A 5 -47.89 -0.67 14.82
N ILE A 6 -48.14 -1.91 15.24
CA ILE A 6 -47.14 -2.98 15.30
C ILE A 6 -47.28 -3.75 13.99
N LEU A 7 -46.25 -3.71 13.14
CA LEU A 7 -46.14 -4.56 11.96
C LEU A 7 -45.47 -5.90 12.36
N PRO A 8 -46.05 -7.06 12.01
CA PRO A 8 -45.44 -8.36 12.30
C PRO A 8 -44.25 -8.64 11.38
N ARG A 9 -43.12 -9.07 11.97
CA ARG A 9 -41.93 -9.55 11.27
C ARG A 9 -42.18 -10.94 10.67
N LEU A 10 -41.89 -11.10 9.38
CA LEU A 10 -41.93 -12.39 8.69
C LEU A 10 -40.54 -13.06 8.79
N PRO A 11 -40.43 -14.35 9.19
CA PRO A 11 -39.16 -15.07 9.15
C PRO A 11 -38.83 -15.52 7.71
N ILE A 12 -37.71 -15.06 7.18
CA ILE A 12 -37.13 -15.60 5.93
C ILE A 12 -36.34 -16.85 6.30
N LEU A 13 -36.83 -18.01 5.87
CA LEU A 13 -36.14 -19.29 5.92
C LEU A 13 -34.99 -19.28 4.92
N PHE A 14 -33.74 -19.26 5.37
CA PHE A 14 -32.60 -19.54 4.50
C PHE A 14 -32.36 -21.06 4.46
N ALA A 15 -32.61 -21.62 3.28
CA ALA A 15 -32.37 -23.03 2.98
C ALA A 15 -30.88 -23.34 3.06
N THR A 16 -30.52 -24.35 3.85
CA THR A 16 -29.19 -24.97 3.86
C THR A 16 -28.96 -25.71 2.56
N GLY A 17 -28.22 -25.09 1.64
CA GLY A 17 -27.67 -25.75 0.45
C GLY A 17 -26.35 -26.43 0.80
N LEU A 18 -26.35 -27.76 0.74
CA LEU A 18 -25.16 -28.60 0.80
C LEU A 18 -24.49 -28.72 -0.59
N LEU A 19 -23.20 -29.07 -0.55
CA LEU A 19 -22.40 -29.77 -1.57
C LEU A 19 -21.84 -28.96 -2.76
N SER A 20 -20.53 -28.70 -2.72
CA SER A 20 -19.63 -29.23 -3.76
C SER A 20 -18.16 -29.15 -3.31
N THR A 21 -17.59 -30.31 -2.97
CA THR A 21 -16.15 -30.53 -2.90
C THR A 21 -15.63 -30.99 -4.28
N GLY A 22 -14.56 -30.39 -4.77
CA GLY A 22 -13.80 -30.79 -5.96
C GLY A 22 -13.29 -29.54 -6.67
N LEU A 23 -11.99 -29.34 -6.95
CA LEU A 23 -11.05 -30.27 -7.56
C LEU A 23 -9.62 -29.86 -7.18
N LEU A 24 -8.76 -30.80 -6.79
CA LEU A 24 -7.31 -30.59 -6.73
C LEU A 24 -6.75 -30.76 -8.15
N LEU A 25 -6.12 -29.73 -8.70
CA LEU A 25 -5.21 -29.84 -9.85
C LEU A 25 -3.78 -29.60 -9.35
N SER A 26 -3.08 -30.69 -9.08
CA SER A 26 -1.63 -30.73 -8.99
C SER A 26 -1.05 -30.58 -10.40
N GLY A 27 -0.28 -29.52 -10.62
CA GLY A 27 0.64 -29.40 -11.75
C GLY A 27 2.06 -29.31 -11.23
N CYS A 28 2.79 -30.43 -11.27
CA CYS A 28 4.23 -30.51 -11.06
C CYS A 28 4.96 -30.47 -12.41
N SER A 29 6.19 -29.97 -12.32
CA SER A 29 7.33 -30.10 -13.23
C SER A 29 7.29 -29.34 -14.55
N ASN A 30 8.30 -28.48 -14.72
CA ASN A 30 9.40 -28.85 -15.58
C ASN A 30 10.70 -28.23 -15.05
N ASP A 31 11.59 -29.09 -14.55
CA ASP A 31 13.03 -28.86 -14.48
C ASP A 31 13.57 -28.63 -15.89
N VAL A 32 14.40 -27.59 -16.04
CA VAL A 32 15.46 -27.56 -17.05
C VAL A 32 16.75 -27.10 -16.35
N ASP A 33 17.53 -28.11 -16.02
CA ASP A 33 18.98 -28.04 -15.84
C ASP A 33 19.62 -27.24 -16.99
N THR A 34 20.43 -26.25 -16.66
CA THR A 34 21.54 -25.87 -17.54
C THR A 34 22.71 -25.50 -16.65
N GLU A 35 23.67 -26.41 -16.66
CA GLU A 35 24.95 -26.33 -16.00
C GLU A 35 25.75 -25.09 -16.40
N GLU A 36 26.30 -24.45 -15.37
CA GLU A 36 27.65 -23.95 -15.23
C GLU A 36 28.54 -23.94 -16.50
N THR A 37 29.06 -22.75 -16.84
CA THR A 37 30.45 -22.65 -17.32
C THR A 37 31.10 -21.37 -16.81
N VAL A 38 31.94 -21.57 -15.81
CA VAL A 38 32.96 -20.65 -15.33
C VAL A 38 33.97 -20.34 -16.44
N HIS A 39 34.30 -19.06 -16.65
CA HIS A 39 35.64 -18.66 -17.08
C HIS A 39 36.13 -17.50 -16.23
N LYS A 40 37.27 -17.77 -15.59
CA LYS A 40 38.01 -16.96 -14.63
C LYS A 40 39.16 -16.25 -15.38
N VAL A 41 39.73 -15.23 -14.70
CA VAL A 41 41.10 -14.65 -14.80
C VAL A 41 41.14 -13.39 -15.69
N GLU A 42 41.15 -12.16 -15.16
CA GLU A 42 42.15 -11.40 -14.36
C GLU A 42 43.10 -10.51 -15.18
N VAL A 43 43.09 -9.22 -14.81
CA VAL A 43 44.20 -8.24 -14.68
C VAL A 43 44.89 -7.70 -15.96
N ALA A 44 44.78 -6.38 -16.18
CA ALA A 44 45.94 -5.46 -16.12
C ALA A 44 45.55 -3.98 -16.28
N ASP A 45 46.08 -3.22 -15.32
CA ASP A 45 46.18 -1.77 -15.18
C ASP A 45 46.92 -1.09 -16.35
N SER A 46 46.51 0.13 -16.69
CA SER A 46 47.39 1.16 -17.26
C SER A 46 46.78 2.54 -17.06
N HIS A 47 47.33 3.25 -16.08
CA HIS A 47 47.25 4.70 -15.91
C HIS A 47 47.70 5.46 -17.18
N SER A 48 46.98 6.53 -17.54
CA SER A 48 47.62 7.79 -17.96
C SER A 48 46.62 8.94 -17.84
N ALA A 49 46.93 9.87 -16.94
CA ALA A 49 46.25 11.14 -16.79
C ALA A 49 46.48 12.04 -18.01
N THR A 50 45.46 12.82 -18.38
CA THR A 50 45.63 14.15 -18.99
C THR A 50 44.34 14.92 -18.76
N ASP A 51 44.41 15.92 -17.89
CA ASP A 51 43.43 16.98 -17.74
C ASP A 51 43.39 17.82 -19.03
N ASP A 52 42.18 18.14 -19.51
CA ASP A 52 41.90 19.39 -20.20
C ASP A 52 40.44 19.79 -19.97
N GLU A 53 40.25 20.95 -19.36
CA GLU A 53 38.96 21.60 -19.12
C GLU A 53 38.31 22.06 -20.44
N LYS A 54 36.97 21.93 -20.56
CA LYS A 54 36.01 23.05 -20.75
C LYS A 54 34.76 22.71 -21.59
N ALA A 55 33.62 22.96 -20.94
CA ALA A 55 32.32 23.45 -21.43
C ALA A 55 31.44 22.58 -22.35
N ALA A 56 30.35 22.11 -21.71
CA ALA A 56 28.94 22.21 -22.12
C ALA A 56 28.56 21.77 -23.54
N ASP A 57 27.96 20.58 -23.65
CA ASP A 57 26.74 20.39 -24.45
C ASP A 57 25.96 19.16 -23.98
N SER A 58 24.67 19.39 -23.69
CA SER A 58 23.53 18.47 -23.76
C SER A 58 23.73 17.00 -23.37
N GLU A 59 23.53 16.68 -22.09
CA GLU A 59 22.98 15.38 -21.70
C GLU A 59 21.48 15.52 -21.49
N GLU A 60 20.75 15.18 -22.56
CA GLU A 60 19.39 14.69 -22.51
C GLU A 60 19.36 13.46 -21.59
N VAL A 61 19.24 13.70 -20.28
CA VAL A 61 18.85 12.65 -19.35
C VAL A 61 17.41 12.32 -19.67
N ALA A 62 17.25 11.20 -20.36
CA ALA A 62 16.00 10.57 -20.74
C ALA A 62 14.91 10.90 -19.73
N ASP A 63 14.00 11.78 -20.16
CA ASP A 63 12.69 11.93 -19.57
C ASP A 63 12.14 10.51 -19.50
N SER A 64 12.20 9.94 -18.30
CA SER A 64 11.62 8.65 -18.00
C SER A 64 10.14 8.93 -18.03
N ASN A 65 9.59 8.96 -19.25
CA ASN A 65 8.20 8.90 -19.57
C ASN A 65 7.75 7.51 -19.12
N LYS A 66 7.69 7.36 -17.80
CA LYS A 66 7.00 6.32 -17.09
C LYS A 66 5.57 6.66 -17.43
N GLU A 67 5.08 6.09 -18.54
CA GLU A 67 3.67 6.03 -18.83
C GLU A 67 3.01 5.72 -17.49
N ALA A 68 2.27 6.69 -16.96
CA ALA A 68 1.57 6.55 -15.72
C ALA A 68 0.42 5.58 -16.00
N THR A 69 0.73 4.29 -16.12
CA THR A 69 -0.21 3.24 -15.79
C THR A 69 -0.66 3.59 -14.39
N GLN A 70 -1.85 4.18 -14.26
CA GLN A 70 -2.38 4.61 -12.98
C GLN A 70 -2.33 3.40 -12.05
N GLN A 71 -1.36 3.41 -11.14
CA GLN A 71 -1.15 2.32 -10.22
C GLN A 71 -2.42 2.18 -9.39
N LYS A 72 -3.02 0.98 -9.40
CA LYS A 72 -4.28 0.74 -8.72
C LYS A 72 -4.08 0.91 -7.22
N SER A 73 -4.82 1.82 -6.60
CA SER A 73 -4.71 2.03 -5.15
C SER A 73 -5.04 0.77 -4.35
N LEU A 74 -4.37 0.62 -3.19
CA LEU A 74 -4.76 -0.33 -2.16
C LEU A 74 -6.09 0.02 -1.52
N VAL A 75 -6.40 1.31 -1.38
CA VAL A 75 -7.70 1.76 -0.85
C VAL A 75 -8.75 1.59 -1.94
N THR A 76 -9.75 0.76 -1.67
CA THR A 76 -10.67 0.24 -2.69
C THR A 76 -11.88 1.13 -2.93
N ASN A 77 -12.23 1.97 -1.96
CA ASN A 77 -13.30 2.96 -2.06
C ASN A 77 -12.74 4.33 -2.47
N PRO A 78 -13.55 5.20 -3.11
CA PRO A 78 -13.13 6.56 -3.44
C PRO A 78 -12.82 7.36 -2.16
N THR A 79 -11.86 8.28 -2.28
CA THR A 79 -11.50 9.28 -1.27
C THR A 79 -11.55 10.67 -1.89
N GLU A 80 -11.75 11.70 -1.06
CA GLU A 80 -11.74 13.10 -1.50
C GLU A 80 -10.36 13.73 -1.24
N ALA A 81 -9.83 14.47 -2.21
CA ALA A 81 -8.50 15.07 -2.08
C ALA A 81 -8.41 16.00 -0.86
N GLY A 82 -7.36 15.85 -0.06
CA GLY A 82 -7.13 16.68 1.14
C GLY A 82 -7.90 16.25 2.39
N THR A 83 -8.60 15.12 2.35
CA THR A 83 -9.23 14.52 3.52
C THR A 83 -8.25 13.60 4.29
N PRO A 84 -8.54 13.28 5.57
CA PRO A 84 -7.85 12.23 6.31
C PRO A 84 -7.76 10.90 5.54
N GLU A 85 -8.85 10.50 4.86
CA GLU A 85 -8.94 9.28 4.08
C GLU A 85 -7.97 9.27 2.90
N ASP A 86 -7.87 10.41 2.21
CA ASP A 86 -6.89 10.60 1.13
C ASP A 86 -5.44 10.56 1.64
N THR A 87 -5.17 11.08 2.84
CA THR A 87 -3.85 10.91 3.48
C THR A 87 -3.54 9.44 3.76
N VAL A 88 -4.46 8.68 4.36
CA VAL A 88 -4.26 7.23 4.57
C VAL A 88 -4.02 6.53 3.25
N LYS A 89 -4.83 6.82 2.23
CA LYS A 89 -4.66 6.27 0.89
C LYS A 89 -3.26 6.52 0.34
N LYS A 90 -2.80 7.77 0.38
CA LYS A 90 -1.48 8.15 -0.14
C LYS A 90 -0.34 7.48 0.66
N ALA A 91 -0.45 7.43 1.98
CA ALA A 91 0.53 6.77 2.83
C ALA A 91 0.67 5.28 2.49
N LEU A 92 -0.45 4.57 2.37
CA LEU A 92 -0.47 3.14 2.07
C LEU A 92 -0.04 2.84 0.63
N ASP A 93 -0.48 3.63 -0.34
CA ASP A 93 -0.08 3.47 -1.74
C ASP A 93 1.44 3.70 -1.89
N SER A 94 1.98 4.78 -1.31
CA SER A 94 3.42 5.06 -1.34
C SER A 94 4.22 3.93 -0.70
N LEU A 95 3.79 3.43 0.48
CA LEU A 95 4.46 2.29 1.13
C LEU A 95 4.41 1.03 0.26
N TYR A 96 3.21 0.67 -0.24
CA TYR A 96 3.02 -0.53 -1.05
C TYR A 96 3.87 -0.54 -2.32
N TYR A 97 4.04 0.63 -2.94
CA TYR A 97 4.81 0.80 -4.16
C TYR A 97 6.28 1.15 -3.96
N GLY A 98 6.74 1.18 -2.70
CA GLY A 98 8.15 1.30 -2.35
C GLY A 98 8.67 2.73 -2.24
N ASP A 99 7.82 3.75 -2.32
CA ASP A 99 8.19 5.13 -1.98
C ASP A 99 8.07 5.35 -0.47
N VAL A 100 9.01 4.74 0.26
CA VAL A 100 9.01 4.77 1.74
C VAL A 100 9.19 6.19 2.27
N LYS A 101 10.01 7.01 1.60
CA LYS A 101 10.21 8.40 1.99
C LYS A 101 8.93 9.21 1.89
N GLN A 102 8.19 9.06 0.78
CA GLN A 102 6.89 9.69 0.64
C GLN A 102 5.89 9.15 1.67
N ALA A 103 5.87 7.83 1.89
CA ALA A 103 5.00 7.20 2.89
C ALA A 103 5.27 7.78 4.29
N ALA A 104 6.53 7.83 4.71
CA ALA A 104 6.95 8.36 6.00
C ALA A 104 6.51 9.82 6.19
N GLY A 105 6.49 10.61 5.11
CA GLY A 105 6.02 11.99 5.11
C GLY A 105 4.54 12.17 5.47
N TYR A 106 3.72 11.12 5.50
CA TYR A 106 2.32 11.19 5.94
C TYR A 106 2.12 10.85 7.42
N TYR A 107 3.16 10.47 8.14
CA TYR A 107 3.06 10.16 9.56
C TYR A 107 3.65 11.29 10.42
N GLU A 108 3.10 11.43 11.62
CA GLU A 108 3.67 12.19 12.73
C GLU A 108 4.03 11.19 13.83
N VAL A 109 5.32 10.87 13.96
CA VAL A 109 5.83 9.85 14.89
C VAL A 109 7.04 10.43 15.61
N ASP A 110 7.03 10.38 16.94
CA ASP A 110 8.18 10.72 17.76
C ASP A 110 9.16 9.53 17.83
N MET A 111 9.81 9.24 16.71
CA MET A 111 10.76 8.14 16.58
C MET A 111 11.94 8.55 15.69
N ALA A 112 13.16 8.46 16.24
CA ALA A 112 14.37 8.55 15.44
C ALA A 112 14.43 7.40 14.43
N ASN A 113 14.83 7.70 13.20
CA ASN A 113 14.94 6.72 12.10
C ASN A 113 13.62 6.05 11.69
N PHE A 114 12.47 6.70 11.92
CA PHE A 114 11.16 6.16 11.52
C PHE A 114 11.12 5.70 10.04
N GLU A 115 11.68 6.47 9.11
CA GLU A 115 11.75 6.09 7.69
C GLU A 115 12.49 4.76 7.48
N GLU A 116 13.58 4.51 8.23
CA GLU A 116 14.35 3.27 8.16
C GLU A 116 13.55 2.08 8.71
N GLU A 117 12.86 2.26 9.84
CA GLU A 117 12.01 1.23 10.42
C GLU A 117 10.81 0.93 9.53
N LEU A 118 10.20 1.95 8.94
CA LEU A 118 9.12 1.80 7.98
C LEU A 118 9.59 1.01 6.75
N ALA A 119 10.79 1.28 6.24
CA ALA A 119 11.38 0.58 5.11
C ALA A 119 11.50 -0.94 5.35
N LYS A 120 11.83 -1.35 6.58
CA LYS A 120 11.94 -2.77 6.96
C LYS A 120 10.60 -3.51 6.84
N THR A 121 9.48 -2.80 6.94
CA THR A 121 8.13 -3.39 6.83
C THR A 121 7.62 -3.48 5.39
N GLN A 122 8.20 -2.71 4.46
CA GLN A 122 7.65 -2.50 3.12
C GLN A 122 7.43 -3.80 2.35
N SER A 123 8.42 -4.68 2.33
CA SER A 123 8.35 -5.94 1.59
C SER A 123 7.27 -6.87 2.15
N ALA A 124 7.19 -6.99 3.48
CA ALA A 124 6.17 -7.78 4.15
C ALA A 124 4.76 -7.21 3.89
N PHE A 125 4.61 -5.88 3.95
CA PHE A 125 3.35 -5.21 3.63
C PHE A 125 2.90 -5.52 2.21
N GLN A 126 3.80 -5.39 1.23
CA GLN A 126 3.50 -5.68 -0.18
C GLN A 126 3.14 -7.15 -0.41
N GLN A 127 3.78 -8.08 0.31
CA GLN A 127 3.51 -9.52 0.18
C GLN A 127 2.18 -9.94 0.81
N THR A 128 1.73 -9.25 1.85
CA THR A 128 0.61 -9.70 2.68
C THR A 128 -0.69 -8.95 2.44
N VAL A 129 -0.64 -7.66 2.10
CA VAL A 129 -1.84 -6.84 1.93
C VAL A 129 -2.40 -6.95 0.52
N GLU A 130 -3.70 -7.17 0.43
CA GLU A 130 -4.46 -7.20 -0.83
C GLU A 130 -5.22 -5.91 -1.07
N GLY A 131 -5.80 -5.32 -0.02
CA GLY A 131 -6.56 -4.08 -0.12
C GLY A 131 -6.99 -3.55 1.23
N VAL A 132 -7.42 -2.29 1.22
CA VAL A 132 -7.96 -1.58 2.38
C VAL A 132 -9.29 -0.96 1.98
N THR A 133 -10.29 -1.05 2.85
CA THR A 133 -11.58 -0.39 2.67
C THR A 133 -11.82 0.50 3.87
N ILE A 134 -12.01 1.79 3.66
CA ILE A 134 -12.41 2.71 4.72
C ILE A 134 -13.92 2.61 4.90
N THR A 135 -14.37 2.39 6.14
CA THR A 135 -15.78 2.17 6.47
C THR A 135 -16.43 3.39 7.12
N ASP A 136 -15.68 4.12 7.94
CA ASP A 136 -16.18 5.31 8.64
C ASP A 136 -15.04 6.24 9.04
N THR A 137 -15.34 7.54 9.08
CA THR A 137 -14.40 8.58 9.52
C THR A 137 -15.10 9.52 10.46
N GLN A 138 -14.62 9.58 11.69
CA GLN A 138 -15.18 10.42 12.74
C GLN A 138 -14.24 11.58 13.01
N TYR A 139 -14.75 12.80 12.82
CA TYR A 139 -14.03 14.02 13.15
C TYR A 139 -14.33 14.45 14.58
N ASN A 140 -13.36 15.09 15.23
CA ASN A 140 -13.64 15.87 16.42
C ASN A 140 -14.37 17.18 16.07
N ASP A 141 -14.84 17.89 17.09
CA ASP A 141 -15.71 19.08 16.93
C ASP A 141 -15.10 20.19 16.05
N ASP A 142 -13.80 20.44 16.18
CA ASP A 142 -13.09 21.47 15.40
C ASP A 142 -12.51 20.97 14.07
N LYS A 143 -12.71 19.67 13.77
CA LYS A 143 -12.22 18.98 12.56
C LYS A 143 -10.71 19.01 12.36
N THR A 144 -9.94 19.18 13.43
CA THR A 144 -8.46 19.07 13.39
C THR A 144 -7.97 17.66 13.72
N ARG A 145 -8.86 16.76 14.15
CA ARG A 145 -8.57 15.34 14.40
C ARG A 145 -9.60 14.46 13.73
N ALA A 146 -9.17 13.30 13.28
CA ALA A 146 -10.04 12.28 12.72
C ALA A 146 -9.63 10.89 13.22
N THR A 147 -10.63 10.03 13.45
CA THR A 147 -10.45 8.59 13.63
C THR A 147 -11.06 7.91 12.41
N ILE A 148 -10.23 7.23 11.64
CA ILE A 148 -10.64 6.40 10.51
C ILE A 148 -10.77 4.97 11.00
N THR A 149 -11.89 4.33 10.67
CA THR A 149 -12.06 2.88 10.81
C THR A 149 -12.21 2.26 9.43
N GLY A 150 -11.72 1.03 9.31
CA GLY A 150 -11.82 0.29 8.07
C GLY A 150 -11.51 -1.19 8.22
N GLU A 151 -11.25 -1.79 7.07
CA GLU A 151 -11.05 -3.21 6.89
C GLU A 151 -9.82 -3.46 6.02
N LEU A 152 -8.92 -4.33 6.49
CA LEU A 152 -7.70 -4.76 5.81
C LEU A 152 -7.91 -6.16 5.26
N MET A 153 -7.90 -6.29 3.94
CA MET A 153 -7.89 -7.59 3.29
C MET A 153 -6.45 -8.07 3.12
N LEU A 154 -6.15 -9.24 3.67
CA LEU A 154 -4.87 -9.91 3.48
C LEU A 154 -4.98 -10.94 2.35
N LYS A 155 -3.92 -11.14 1.58
CA LYS A 155 -3.90 -12.08 0.47
C LYS A 155 -4.23 -13.49 0.94
N GLY A 156 -5.17 -14.13 0.24
CA GLY A 156 -5.60 -15.49 0.54
C GLY A 156 -6.49 -15.63 1.77
N GLN A 157 -6.84 -14.53 2.44
CA GLN A 157 -7.89 -14.51 3.44
C GLN A 157 -9.24 -14.23 2.80
N SER A 158 -10.31 -14.74 3.41
CA SER A 158 -11.68 -14.49 2.98
C SER A 158 -12.40 -13.44 3.84
N GLU A 159 -11.92 -13.23 5.07
CA GLU A 159 -12.47 -12.25 6.00
C GLU A 159 -11.44 -11.13 6.22
N PRO A 160 -11.86 -9.85 6.14
CA PRO A 160 -10.96 -8.75 6.42
C PRO A 160 -10.70 -8.61 7.93
N ALA A 161 -9.54 -8.06 8.28
CA ALA A 161 -9.21 -7.66 9.65
C ALA A 161 -9.62 -6.19 9.89
N PRO A 162 -10.09 -5.82 11.09
CA PRO A 162 -10.38 -4.43 11.41
C PRO A 162 -9.08 -3.60 11.45
N LEU A 163 -9.16 -2.35 11.01
CA LEU A 163 -8.10 -1.36 11.12
C LEU A 163 -8.63 -0.03 11.67
N THR A 164 -7.77 0.69 12.37
CA THR A 164 -8.06 2.04 12.87
C THR A 164 -6.84 2.91 12.67
N TYR A 165 -7.04 4.15 12.18
CA TYR A 165 -6.02 5.19 12.16
C TYR A 165 -6.51 6.41 12.92
N GLU A 166 -5.62 7.03 13.69
CA GLU A 166 -5.83 8.37 14.24
C GLU A 166 -5.04 9.37 13.42
N LEU A 167 -5.65 10.49 13.09
CA LEU A 167 -5.03 11.55 12.31
C LEU A 167 -5.21 12.91 12.98
N GLN A 168 -4.24 13.79 12.74
CA GLN A 168 -4.29 15.19 13.12
C GLN A 168 -3.90 16.08 11.95
N GLU A 169 -4.60 17.21 11.80
CA GLU A 169 -4.19 18.27 10.89
C GLU A 169 -3.05 19.09 11.52
N ILE A 170 -1.91 19.13 10.84
CA ILE A 170 -0.69 19.85 11.22
C ILE A 170 -0.27 20.70 10.03
N ASP A 171 -0.19 22.02 10.22
CA ASP A 171 0.17 22.99 9.17
C ASP A 171 -0.65 22.84 7.86
N GLY A 172 -1.94 22.51 7.99
CA GLY A 172 -2.86 22.32 6.85
C GLY A 172 -2.70 20.99 6.12
N GLN A 173 -1.99 20.02 6.72
CA GLN A 173 -1.84 18.66 6.21
C GLN A 173 -2.28 17.65 7.27
N TRP A 174 -3.11 16.69 6.86
CA TRP A 174 -3.41 15.53 7.70
C TRP A 174 -2.19 14.62 7.84
N LYS A 175 -1.90 14.22 9.08
CA LYS A 175 -0.84 13.29 9.45
C LYS A 175 -1.42 12.12 10.23
N ILE A 176 -0.95 10.91 9.93
CA ILE A 176 -1.27 9.70 10.69
C ILE A 176 -0.44 9.71 11.96
N LEU A 177 -1.11 9.60 13.11
CA LEU A 177 -0.46 9.52 14.41
C LEU A 177 0.01 8.07 14.63
N GLY A 178 1.28 7.91 15.01
CA GLY A 178 1.91 6.60 15.23
C GLY A 178 2.86 6.58 16.42
#